data_AF-A0A2W7I1Z2-F1
#
_entry.id   AF-A0A2W7I1Z2-F1
#
_cell.length_a   1.000
_cell.length_b   1.000
_cell.length_c   1.000
_cell.angle_alpha   90.00
_cell.angle_beta   90.00
_cell.angle_gamma   90.00
#
_symmetry.space_group_name_H-M   'P 1'
#
loop_
_entity.id
_entity.type
_entity.pdbx_description
1 polymer ?
#
loop_
_entity_poly.entity_id
_entity_poly.type
_entity_poly.pdbx_seq_one_letter_code
_entity_poly.pdbx_strand_id
1 'polypeptide(L)'
;MQALVNTPKKVLDLQFNATVFSFEIISVFLLVFFVLSWRLIAIILKKNESKIFLTVGFVLATFLSIFVPIGLSTIGSRNPVHIMGNPMIVLFNSFLLGYGASGQTPLKKGWIGSPVYKGIPYLIGGQLLGGLLGLIFFYMFFWMYKIVNNKNTNKNELQKLNFLSIFENNSNLGFGKFILKEGFFITLLMVLFPFAGMINTATYSSNHFQIHLVQLVVVGMVILISSFFDFFSFHLAFPMIELIIKSIAYFKLEKNQRINQIKSYMMQWAKLLVVIVFSVLIPIDIALATVAIKIKTGGIISVS
;
A
#
# COMPACT_ATOMS: atom_id res chain seq x y z
N MET A 1 25.36 3.78 -23.33
CA MET A 1 24.80 2.45 -22.98
C MET A 1 23.59 2.71 -22.08
N GLN A 2 22.35 2.62 -22.59
CA GLN A 2 21.16 2.80 -21.75
C GLN A 2 21.03 1.58 -20.84
N ALA A 3 21.02 1.79 -19.51
CA ALA A 3 20.75 0.70 -18.57
C ALA A 3 19.35 0.15 -18.83
N LEU A 4 19.24 -1.17 -19.00
CA LEU A 4 17.97 -1.87 -19.25
C LEU A 4 17.12 -1.85 -17.96
N VAL A 5 16.27 -0.84 -17.80
CA VAL A 5 15.37 -0.67 -16.65
C VAL A 5 14.48 -1.91 -16.45
N ASN A 6 14.25 -2.29 -15.20
CA ASN A 6 13.27 -3.31 -14.84
C ASN A 6 11.86 -2.71 -14.91
N THR A 7 11.28 -2.65 -16.10
CA THR A 7 9.93 -2.11 -16.35
C THR A 7 8.84 -3.03 -15.77
N PRO A 8 7.65 -2.51 -15.43
CA PRO A 8 6.55 -3.29 -14.89
C PRO A 8 6.24 -4.59 -15.65
N LYS A 9 6.23 -4.53 -16.98
CA LYS A 9 5.98 -5.71 -17.84
C LYS A 9 7.07 -6.78 -17.69
N LYS A 10 8.34 -6.38 -17.81
CA LYS A 10 9.50 -7.28 -17.70
C LYS A 10 9.53 -7.98 -16.35
N VAL A 11 9.19 -7.25 -15.28
CA VAL A 11 9.15 -7.76 -13.92
C VAL A 11 8.02 -8.79 -13.74
N LEU A 12 6.84 -8.53 -14.31
CA LEU A 12 5.69 -9.45 -14.27
C LEU A 12 5.90 -10.71 -15.12
N ASP A 13 6.64 -10.63 -16.21
CA ASP A 13 6.93 -11.76 -17.11
C ASP A 13 7.94 -12.78 -16.50
N LEU A 14 8.73 -12.36 -15.51
CA LEU A 14 9.70 -13.20 -14.83
C LEU A 14 9.08 -13.92 -13.63
N GLN A 15 9.52 -15.16 -13.36
CA GLN A 15 9.11 -15.89 -12.15
C GLN A 15 9.78 -15.34 -10.89
N PHE A 16 10.98 -14.78 -11.01
CA PHE A 16 11.69 -14.18 -9.89
C PHE A 16 12.73 -13.17 -10.37
N ASN A 17 12.84 -12.05 -9.64
CA ASN A 17 13.92 -11.08 -9.81
C ASN A 17 14.36 -10.59 -8.41
N ALA A 18 15.52 -11.04 -7.96
CA ALA A 18 16.03 -10.77 -6.62
C ALA A 18 16.20 -9.27 -6.33
N THR A 19 16.62 -8.48 -7.32
CA THR A 19 16.80 -7.04 -7.18
C THR A 19 15.44 -6.38 -6.94
N VAL A 20 14.44 -6.66 -7.79
CA VAL A 20 13.10 -6.08 -7.65
C VAL A 20 12.46 -6.54 -6.34
N PHE A 21 12.54 -7.83 -6.03
CA PHE A 21 12.06 -8.40 -4.78
C PHE A 21 12.59 -7.65 -3.55
N SER A 22 13.90 -7.38 -3.52
CA SER A 22 14.54 -6.65 -2.42
C SER A 22 14.04 -5.22 -2.31
N PHE A 23 13.83 -4.52 -3.43
CA PHE A 23 13.32 -3.15 -3.40
C PHE A 23 11.83 -3.06 -3.06
N GLU A 24 11.02 -4.05 -3.42
CA GLU A 24 9.63 -4.19 -2.93
C GLU A 24 9.60 -4.38 -1.41
N ILE A 25 10.50 -5.21 -0.86
CA ILE A 25 10.67 -5.38 0.59
C ILE A 25 11.00 -4.04 1.25
N ILE A 26 12.04 -3.35 0.77
CA ILE A 26 12.50 -2.07 1.34
C ILE A 26 11.39 -1.03 1.27
N SER A 27 10.65 -0.96 0.17
CA SER A 27 9.54 -0.02 -0.01
C SER A 27 8.47 -0.20 1.07
N VAL A 28 7.92 -1.40 1.20
CA VAL A 28 6.85 -1.64 2.17
C VAL A 28 7.37 -1.63 3.61
N PHE A 29 8.63 -2.04 3.84
CA PHE A 29 9.31 -1.87 5.12
C PHE A 29 9.30 -0.41 5.57
N LEU A 30 9.78 0.51 4.73
CA LEU A 30 9.81 1.94 5.04
C LEU A 30 8.39 2.48 5.25
N LEU A 31 7.44 2.06 4.41
CA LEU A 31 6.05 2.48 4.53
C LEU A 31 5.47 2.15 5.91
N VAL A 32 5.52 0.87 6.30
CA VAL A 32 4.97 0.41 7.58
C VAL A 32 5.72 1.03 8.74
N PHE A 33 7.06 1.04 8.70
CA PHE A 33 7.87 1.60 9.77
C PHE A 33 7.56 3.07 10.03
N PHE A 34 7.50 3.90 8.98
CA PHE A 34 7.25 5.33 9.13
C PHE A 34 5.80 5.65 9.47
N VAL A 35 4.81 4.92 8.94
CA VAL A 35 3.40 5.10 9.33
C VAL A 35 3.21 4.81 10.82
N LEU A 36 3.77 3.71 11.33
CA LEU A 36 3.66 3.36 12.74
C LEU A 36 4.46 4.32 13.64
N SER A 37 5.66 4.73 13.20
CA SER A 37 6.45 5.74 13.90
C SER A 37 5.74 7.08 13.98
N TRP A 38 5.07 7.51 12.90
CA TRP A 38 4.26 8.72 12.91
C TRP A 38 3.05 8.61 13.82
N ARG A 39 2.38 7.45 13.84
CA ARG A 39 1.28 7.18 14.78
C ARG A 39 1.75 7.26 16.24
N LEU A 40 2.93 6.73 16.55
CA LEU A 40 3.55 6.86 17.86
C LEU A 40 3.83 8.34 18.22
N ILE A 41 4.43 9.11 17.30
CA ILE A 41 4.66 10.54 17.48
C ILE A 41 3.33 11.28 17.72
N ALA A 42 2.28 10.95 16.97
CA ALA A 42 0.96 11.55 17.15
C ALA A 42 0.39 11.26 18.55
N ILE A 43 0.57 10.06 19.08
CA ILE A 43 0.14 9.72 20.46
C ILE A 43 0.95 10.50 21.48
N ILE A 44 2.28 10.54 21.35
CA ILE A 44 3.18 11.27 22.27
C ILE A 44 2.84 12.77 22.30
N LEU A 45 2.55 13.35 21.14
CA LEU A 45 2.20 14.77 20.99
C LEU A 45 0.71 15.06 21.26
N LYS A 46 -0.10 14.06 21.64
CA LYS A 46 -1.56 14.18 21.83
C LYS A 46 -2.28 14.75 20.59
N LYS A 47 -1.78 14.40 19.39
CA LYS A 47 -2.30 14.75 18.06
C LYS A 47 -2.90 13.56 17.30
N ASN A 48 -3.16 12.45 17.98
CA ASN A 48 -3.75 11.23 17.42
C ASN A 48 -5.17 11.43 16.84
N GLU A 49 -5.86 12.50 17.21
CA GLU A 49 -7.17 12.87 16.64
C GLU A 49 -7.06 13.90 15.50
N SER A 50 -5.88 14.50 15.31
CA SER A 50 -5.67 15.50 14.28
C SER A 50 -5.53 14.83 12.91
N LYS A 51 -6.63 14.85 12.14
CA LYS A 51 -6.72 14.31 10.78
C LYS A 51 -5.62 14.84 9.85
N ILE A 52 -5.37 16.15 9.90
CA ILE A 52 -4.32 16.79 9.09
C ILE A 52 -2.95 16.28 9.51
N PHE A 53 -2.66 16.22 10.81
CA PHE A 53 -1.36 15.76 11.31
C PHE A 53 -1.07 14.32 10.91
N LEU A 54 -2.05 13.42 11.06
CA LEU A 54 -1.93 12.02 10.65
C LEU A 54 -1.77 11.89 9.13
N THR A 55 -2.57 12.62 8.36
CA THR A 55 -2.50 12.62 6.90
C THR A 55 -1.12 13.04 6.41
N VAL A 56 -0.58 14.16 6.90
CA VAL A 56 0.75 14.64 6.51
C VAL A 56 1.80 13.56 6.76
N GLY A 57 1.76 12.90 7.91
CA GLY A 57 2.67 11.80 8.20
C GLY A 57 2.53 10.60 7.29
N PHE A 58 1.31 10.18 6.99
CA PHE A 58 1.07 9.04 6.11
C PHE A 58 1.49 9.34 4.66
N VAL A 59 1.30 10.58 4.21
CA VAL A 59 1.79 11.05 2.90
C VAL A 59 3.32 11.06 2.86
N LEU A 60 3.98 11.59 3.90
CA LEU A 60 5.45 11.58 3.99
C LEU A 60 6.00 10.15 4.09
N ALA A 61 5.35 9.25 4.82
CA ALA A 61 5.73 7.85 4.87
C ALA A 61 5.61 7.19 3.48
N THR A 62 4.51 7.48 2.77
CA THR A 62 4.31 7.01 1.40
C THR A 62 5.39 7.57 0.45
N PHE A 63 5.72 8.86 0.56
CA PHE A 63 6.81 9.47 -0.20
C PHE A 63 8.14 8.73 0.01
N LEU A 64 8.54 8.54 1.27
CA LEU A 64 9.78 7.87 1.61
C LEU A 64 9.79 6.43 1.10
N SER A 65 8.66 5.72 1.19
CA SER A 65 8.54 4.35 0.68
C SER A 65 8.68 4.22 -0.84
N ILE A 66 8.45 5.29 -1.61
CA ILE A 66 8.57 5.27 -3.07
C ILE A 66 9.95 5.80 -3.48
N PHE A 67 10.30 7.02 -3.04
CA PHE A 67 11.48 7.72 -3.54
C PHE A 67 12.79 7.17 -3.00
N VAL A 68 12.85 6.76 -1.73
CA VAL A 68 14.10 6.23 -1.16
C VAL A 68 14.49 4.93 -1.87
N PRO A 69 13.60 3.94 -2.02
CA PRO A 69 13.93 2.72 -2.75
C PRO A 69 14.25 2.95 -4.23
N ILE A 70 13.53 3.84 -4.93
CA ILE A 70 13.86 4.20 -6.32
C ILE A 70 15.26 4.82 -6.39
N GLY A 71 15.56 5.81 -5.54
CA GLY A 71 16.88 6.46 -5.49
C GLY A 71 18.00 5.46 -5.17
N LEU A 72 17.80 4.61 -4.17
CA LEU A 72 18.75 3.53 -3.84
C LEU A 72 18.92 2.54 -5.00
N SER A 73 17.87 2.23 -5.76
CA SER A 73 17.97 1.34 -6.92
C SER A 73 18.79 1.95 -8.05
N THR A 74 18.73 3.26 -8.26
CA THR A 74 19.51 3.93 -9.31
C THR A 74 21.02 3.92 -9.04
N ILE A 75 21.42 3.87 -7.77
CA ILE A 75 22.83 3.87 -7.36
C ILE A 75 23.33 2.43 -7.12
N GLY A 76 22.52 1.63 -6.43
CA GLY A 76 22.92 0.33 -5.89
C GLY A 76 22.58 -0.87 -6.76
N SER A 77 21.92 -0.70 -7.91
CA SER A 77 21.54 -1.81 -8.78
C SER A 77 22.06 -1.65 -10.21
N ARG A 78 22.35 -2.78 -10.87
CA ARG A 78 22.81 -2.79 -12.26
C ARG A 78 21.74 -2.27 -13.24
N ASN A 79 20.47 -2.46 -12.89
CA ASN A 79 19.31 -2.06 -13.67
C ASN A 79 18.31 -1.38 -12.74
N PRO A 80 18.04 -0.07 -12.90
CA PRO A 80 17.06 0.65 -12.08
C PRO A 80 15.73 -0.09 -11.98
N VAL A 81 15.08 -0.02 -10.83
CA VAL A 81 13.86 -0.76 -10.53
C VAL A 81 12.67 0.17 -10.51
N HIS A 82 11.64 -0.16 -11.29
CA HIS A 82 10.32 0.43 -11.12
C HIS A 82 9.58 -0.33 -10.01
N ILE A 83 9.35 0.33 -8.88
CA ILE A 83 8.72 -0.27 -7.71
C ILE A 83 7.20 -0.15 -7.85
N MET A 84 6.49 -1.25 -7.65
CA MET A 84 5.03 -1.25 -7.62
C MET A 84 4.52 -0.93 -6.22
N GLY A 85 5.17 -1.41 -5.17
CA GLY A 85 5.01 -0.98 -3.77
C GLY A 85 3.62 -1.22 -3.16
N ASN A 86 2.68 -1.80 -3.92
CA ASN A 86 1.31 -2.05 -3.52
C ASN A 86 0.72 -3.24 -4.31
N PRO A 87 0.10 -4.24 -3.64
CA PRO A 87 -0.47 -5.40 -4.32
C PRO A 87 -1.53 -5.04 -5.37
N MET A 88 -2.31 -3.98 -5.13
CA MET A 88 -3.35 -3.54 -6.06
C MET A 88 -2.75 -3.05 -7.38
N ILE A 89 -1.59 -2.40 -7.33
CA ILE A 89 -0.85 -1.93 -8.51
C ILE A 89 -0.22 -3.09 -9.28
N VAL A 90 0.26 -4.12 -8.57
CA VAL A 90 0.75 -5.37 -9.18
C VAL A 90 -0.36 -6.03 -10.00
N LEU A 91 -1.56 -6.17 -9.43
CA LEU A 91 -2.71 -6.79 -10.10
C LEU A 91 -3.21 -5.93 -11.27
N PHE A 92 -3.34 -4.62 -11.07
CA PHE A 92 -3.72 -3.70 -12.14
C PHE A 92 -2.78 -3.81 -13.34
N ASN A 93 -1.47 -3.75 -13.11
CA ASN A 93 -0.47 -3.86 -14.17
C ASN A 93 -0.46 -5.24 -14.84
N SER A 94 -0.67 -6.32 -14.08
CA SER A 94 -0.77 -7.69 -14.61
C SER A 94 -1.85 -7.82 -15.70
N PHE A 95 -3.04 -7.28 -15.44
CA PHE A 95 -4.15 -7.32 -16.38
C PHE A 95 -4.00 -6.28 -17.49
N LEU A 96 -3.67 -5.03 -17.15
CA LEU A 96 -3.54 -3.95 -18.13
C LEU A 96 -2.47 -4.26 -19.19
N LEU A 97 -1.29 -4.71 -18.77
CA LEU A 97 -0.17 -5.03 -19.66
C LEU A 97 -0.37 -6.35 -20.40
N GLY A 98 -0.98 -7.34 -19.74
CA GLY A 98 -1.27 -8.64 -20.33
C GLY A 98 -2.24 -8.58 -21.50
N TYR A 99 -3.24 -7.70 -21.39
CA TYR A 99 -4.17 -7.41 -22.48
C TYR A 99 -3.77 -6.20 -23.34
N GLY A 100 -2.55 -5.69 -23.19
CA GLY A 100 -2.08 -4.46 -23.84
C GLY A 100 -2.16 -4.48 -25.37
N ALA A 101 -2.08 -5.66 -26.01
CA ALA A 101 -2.22 -5.81 -27.46
C ALA A 101 -3.66 -5.71 -27.97
N SER A 102 -4.66 -5.78 -27.07
CA SER A 102 -6.07 -5.66 -27.42
C SER A 102 -6.35 -4.29 -28.06
N GLY A 103 -7.07 -4.28 -29.18
CA GLY A 103 -7.45 -3.05 -29.89
C GLY A 103 -6.32 -2.34 -30.64
N GLN A 104 -5.08 -2.86 -30.67
CA GLN A 104 -3.94 -2.24 -31.38
C GLN A 104 -3.64 -2.86 -32.74
N THR A 105 -4.25 -4.01 -33.09
CA THR A 105 -4.04 -4.65 -34.39
C THR A 105 -5.27 -4.46 -35.28
N PRO A 106 -5.13 -3.89 -36.50
CA PRO A 106 -6.25 -3.65 -37.40
C PRO A 106 -6.98 -4.93 -37.85
N LEU A 107 -6.33 -6.09 -37.71
CA LEU A 107 -6.81 -7.40 -38.18
C LEU A 107 -7.49 -8.26 -37.09
N LYS A 108 -7.47 -7.85 -35.81
CA LYS A 108 -8.10 -8.60 -34.71
C LYS A 108 -8.87 -7.65 -33.79
N LYS A 109 -10.11 -7.34 -34.15
CA LYS A 109 -11.05 -6.67 -33.23
C LYS A 109 -11.40 -7.65 -32.11
N GLY A 110 -11.06 -7.32 -30.86
CA GLY A 110 -11.42 -8.12 -29.69
C GLY A 110 -10.37 -8.13 -28.59
N TRP A 111 -10.63 -8.95 -27.58
CA TRP A 111 -9.72 -9.19 -26.47
C TRP A 111 -8.55 -10.08 -26.94
N ILE A 112 -7.32 -9.61 -26.76
CA ILE A 112 -6.10 -10.33 -27.15
C ILE A 112 -5.12 -10.30 -25.98
N GLY A 113 -4.60 -11.48 -25.64
CA GLY A 113 -3.63 -11.66 -24.57
C GLY A 113 -4.24 -12.38 -23.36
N SER A 114 -3.48 -12.35 -22.28
CA SER A 114 -3.83 -12.95 -20.99
C SER A 114 -3.12 -12.18 -19.89
N PRO A 115 -3.60 -12.21 -18.63
CA PRO A 115 -2.91 -11.57 -17.52
C PRO A 115 -1.47 -12.08 -17.42
N VAL A 116 -0.53 -11.19 -17.10
CA VAL A 116 0.87 -11.59 -16.86
C VAL A 116 1.04 -11.86 -15.37
N TYR A 117 1.03 -13.14 -14.99
CA TYR A 117 0.93 -13.52 -13.57
C TYR A 117 2.22 -14.09 -12.95
N LYS A 118 3.25 -14.39 -13.75
CA LYS A 118 4.46 -15.08 -13.28
C LYS A 118 5.16 -14.34 -12.13
N GLY A 119 5.19 -13.01 -12.18
CA GLY A 119 5.83 -12.20 -11.16
C GLY A 119 4.96 -11.83 -9.95
N ILE A 120 3.64 -12.09 -9.99
CA ILE A 120 2.73 -11.73 -8.89
C ILE A 120 3.20 -12.33 -7.54
N PRO A 121 3.56 -13.63 -7.44
CA PRO A 121 3.89 -14.23 -6.15
C PRO A 121 5.08 -13.58 -5.45
N TYR A 122 6.17 -13.28 -6.18
CA TYR A 122 7.34 -12.68 -5.54
C TYR A 122 7.15 -11.19 -5.26
N LEU A 123 6.41 -10.45 -6.11
CA LEU A 123 6.12 -9.03 -5.84
C LEU A 123 5.26 -8.86 -4.59
N ILE A 124 4.12 -9.55 -4.52
CA ILE A 124 3.24 -9.50 -3.34
C ILE A 124 3.93 -10.14 -2.13
N GLY A 125 4.66 -11.25 -2.32
CA GLY A 125 5.44 -11.87 -1.26
C GLY A 125 6.49 -10.94 -0.65
N GLY A 126 7.20 -10.18 -1.48
CA GLY A 126 8.17 -9.18 -1.04
C GLY A 126 7.52 -8.04 -0.26
N GLN A 127 6.36 -7.56 -0.72
CA GLN A 127 5.57 -6.53 -0.03
C GLN A 127 5.08 -7.01 1.34
N LEU A 128 4.57 -8.25 1.44
CA LEU A 128 4.14 -8.83 2.72
C LEU A 128 5.32 -9.02 3.67
N LEU A 129 6.46 -9.53 3.18
CA LEU A 129 7.69 -9.65 3.98
C LEU A 129 8.18 -8.29 4.48
N GLY A 130 8.20 -7.28 3.60
CA GLY A 130 8.54 -5.90 3.95
C GLY A 130 7.63 -5.34 5.04
N GLY A 131 6.32 -5.57 4.95
CA GLY A 131 5.37 -5.16 5.98
C GLY A 131 5.63 -5.79 7.34
N LEU A 132 5.95 -7.10 7.38
CA LEU A 132 6.30 -7.80 8.62
C LEU A 132 7.62 -7.28 9.21
N LEU A 133 8.65 -7.08 8.38
CA LEU A 133 9.92 -6.49 8.81
C LEU A 133 9.73 -5.08 9.37
N GLY A 134 8.88 -4.27 8.72
CA GLY A 134 8.54 -2.92 9.18
C GLY A 134 7.90 -2.93 10.57
N LEU A 135 7.00 -3.89 10.83
CA LEU A 135 6.40 -4.08 12.16
C LEU A 135 7.43 -4.50 13.22
N ILE A 136 8.31 -5.45 12.89
CA ILE A 136 9.35 -5.94 13.81
C ILE A 136 10.31 -4.81 14.19
N PHE A 137 10.80 -4.06 13.20
CA PHE A 137 11.69 -2.92 13.45
C PHE A 137 10.98 -1.80 14.20
N PHE A 138 9.71 -1.54 13.93
CA PHE A 138 8.93 -0.60 14.71
C PHE A 138 8.78 -1.04 16.17
N TYR A 139 8.58 -2.33 16.43
CA TYR A 139 8.55 -2.86 17.80
C TYR A 139 9.90 -2.65 18.52
N MET A 140 11.02 -2.93 17.85
CA MET A 140 12.36 -2.66 18.40
C MET A 140 12.56 -1.16 18.68
N PHE A 141 12.16 -0.30 17.74
CA PHE A 141 12.21 1.16 17.89
C PHE A 141 11.37 1.64 19.08
N PHE A 142 10.13 1.13 19.23
CA PHE A 142 9.26 1.44 20.36
C PHE A 142 9.90 1.04 21.70
N TRP A 143 10.52 -0.15 21.75
CA TRP A 143 11.21 -0.62 22.95
C TRP A 143 12.43 0.25 23.29
N MET A 144 13.27 0.57 22.31
CA MET A 144 14.39 1.49 22.47
C MET A 144 13.94 2.88 22.94
N TYR A 145 12.86 3.42 22.35
CA TYR A 145 12.27 4.69 22.77
C TYR A 145 11.86 4.67 24.24
N LYS A 146 11.24 3.58 24.72
CA LYS A 146 10.90 3.43 26.15
C LYS A 146 12.14 3.38 27.04
N ILE A 147 13.20 2.68 26.63
CA ILE A 147 14.44 2.58 27.42
C ILE A 147 15.10 3.95 27.58
N VAL A 148 15.32 4.66 26.47
CA VAL A 148 16.02 5.94 26.45
C VAL A 148 15.28 6.98 27.29
N ASN A 149 13.95 6.99 27.24
CA ASN A 149 13.14 8.00 27.92
C ASN A 149 12.68 7.59 29.34
N ASN A 150 13.03 6.41 29.84
CA ASN A 150 12.59 5.92 31.16
C ASN A 150 13.09 6.78 32.33
N LYS A 151 14.14 7.58 32.11
CA LYS A 151 14.73 8.47 33.13
C LYS A 151 14.24 9.93 33.05
N ASN A 152 13.43 10.29 32.05
CA ASN A 152 12.93 11.66 31.88
C ASN A 152 11.71 11.94 32.76
N THR A 153 11.47 13.22 33.06
CA THR A 153 10.44 13.76 33.98
C THR A 153 8.99 13.36 33.63
N ASN A 154 8.70 12.94 32.40
CA ASN A 154 7.40 12.43 31.95
C ASN A 154 7.20 10.91 32.17
N LYS A 155 7.86 10.33 33.18
CA LYS A 155 7.89 8.88 33.47
C LYS A 155 6.50 8.24 33.58
N ASN A 156 5.52 8.94 34.18
CA ASN A 156 4.17 8.41 34.39
C ASN A 156 3.36 8.27 33.09
N GLU A 157 3.50 9.19 32.14
CA GLU A 157 2.84 9.07 30.82
C GLU A 157 3.55 8.02 29.94
N LEU A 158 4.88 7.96 30.00
CA LEU A 158 5.69 7.01 29.23
C LEU A 158 5.50 5.55 29.68
N GLN A 159 5.31 5.32 30.98
CA GLN A 159 5.05 3.99 31.53
C GLN A 159 3.67 3.46 31.13
N LYS A 160 2.66 4.34 31.05
CA LYS A 160 1.29 3.99 30.61
C LYS A 160 1.20 3.65 29.12
N LEU A 161 2.12 4.14 28.30
CA LEU A 161 2.16 3.84 26.86
C LEU A 161 2.48 2.35 26.63
N ASN A 162 1.51 1.59 26.14
CA ASN A 162 1.67 0.19 25.77
C ASN A 162 1.86 0.08 24.25
N PHE A 163 2.56 -0.95 23.79
CA PHE A 163 2.67 -1.22 22.36
C PHE A 163 1.29 -1.48 21.73
N LEU A 164 0.43 -2.22 22.45
CA LEU A 164 -0.92 -2.53 21.98
C LEU A 164 -1.82 -1.30 21.87
N SER A 165 -1.62 -0.28 22.72
CA SER A 165 -2.44 0.93 22.68
C SER A 165 -2.16 1.79 21.44
N ILE A 166 -1.03 1.56 20.74
CA ILE A 166 -0.80 2.18 19.43
C ILE A 166 -1.85 1.71 18.41
N PHE A 167 -2.34 0.48 18.53
CA PHE A 167 -3.27 -0.15 17.59
C PHE A 167 -4.73 -0.12 18.05
N GLU A 168 -5.00 0.46 19.21
CA GLU A 168 -6.38 0.69 19.64
C GLU A 168 -7.06 1.60 18.61
N ASN A 169 -8.13 1.08 18.01
CA ASN A 169 -8.89 1.77 16.98
C ASN A 169 -10.26 2.11 17.55
N ASN A 170 -10.53 3.40 17.69
CA ASN A 170 -11.79 3.94 18.20
C ASN A 170 -12.86 4.07 17.10
N SER A 171 -12.67 3.44 15.92
CA SER A 171 -13.63 3.52 14.82
C SER A 171 -15.00 2.98 15.28
N ASN A 172 -15.98 3.86 15.36
CA ASN A 172 -17.38 3.50 15.65
C ASN A 172 -18.15 3.12 14.37
N LEU A 173 -17.44 2.95 13.24
CA LEU A 173 -18.05 2.56 11.97
C LEU A 173 -18.60 1.14 12.05
N GLY A 174 -19.91 1.01 11.86
CA GLY A 174 -20.57 -0.27 11.64
C GLY A 174 -20.01 -0.97 10.39
N PHE A 175 -20.09 -2.31 10.38
CA PHE A 175 -19.48 -3.15 9.35
C PHE A 175 -19.90 -2.77 7.90
N GLY A 176 -21.18 -2.48 7.66
CA GLY A 176 -21.64 -2.04 6.33
C GLY A 176 -21.04 -0.71 5.89
N LYS A 177 -20.91 0.26 6.80
CA LYS A 177 -20.25 1.54 6.51
C LYS A 177 -18.75 1.35 6.24
N PHE A 178 -18.11 0.42 6.94
CA PHE A 178 -16.73 0.03 6.66
C PHE A 178 -16.58 -0.53 5.23
N ILE A 179 -17.46 -1.44 4.80
CA ILE A 179 -17.45 -1.99 3.43
C ILE A 179 -17.58 -0.87 2.40
N LEU A 180 -18.59 -0.01 2.51
CA LEU A 180 -18.81 1.09 1.56
C LEU A 180 -17.59 2.04 1.49
N LYS A 181 -17.03 2.37 2.65
CA LYS A 181 -15.83 3.21 2.75
C LYS A 181 -14.63 2.57 2.06
N GLU A 182 -14.28 1.33 2.40
CA GLU A 182 -13.12 0.65 1.80
C GLU A 182 -13.31 0.52 0.28
N GLY A 183 -14.50 0.11 -0.18
CA GLY A 183 -14.79 0.00 -1.62
C GLY A 183 -14.61 1.33 -2.34
N PHE A 184 -15.23 2.41 -1.83
CA PHE A 184 -15.13 3.73 -2.44
C PHE A 184 -13.70 4.26 -2.51
N PHE A 185 -12.93 4.22 -1.41
CA PHE A 185 -11.58 4.79 -1.39
C PHE A 185 -10.55 3.93 -2.12
N ILE A 186 -10.70 2.60 -2.12
CA ILE A 186 -9.86 1.73 -2.95
C ILE A 186 -10.13 1.98 -4.44
N THR A 187 -11.39 2.07 -4.85
CA THR A 187 -11.75 2.44 -6.23
C THR A 187 -11.19 3.80 -6.60
N LEU A 188 -11.36 4.82 -5.74
CA LEU A 188 -10.84 6.17 -5.99
C LEU A 188 -9.31 6.17 -6.14
N LEU A 189 -8.60 5.47 -5.26
CA LEU A 189 -7.14 5.31 -5.34
C LEU A 189 -6.74 4.64 -6.67
N MET A 190 -7.40 3.55 -7.03
CA MET A 190 -7.08 2.76 -8.23
C MET A 190 -7.47 3.42 -9.55
N VAL A 191 -8.42 4.35 -9.54
CA VAL A 191 -8.73 5.18 -10.71
C VAL A 191 -7.73 6.32 -10.84
N LEU A 192 -7.31 6.96 -9.75
CA LEU A 192 -6.47 8.16 -9.84
C LEU A 192 -4.97 7.83 -9.94
N PHE A 193 -4.47 6.92 -9.10
CA PHE A 193 -3.02 6.70 -8.95
C PHE A 193 -2.35 6.06 -10.17
N PRO A 194 -2.85 4.95 -10.74
CA PRO A 194 -2.24 4.35 -11.93
C PRO A 194 -2.32 5.29 -13.13
N PHE A 195 -3.45 5.97 -13.33
CA PHE A 195 -3.64 6.88 -14.45
C PHE A 195 -2.76 8.13 -14.35
N ALA A 196 -2.54 8.66 -13.14
CA ALA A 196 -1.52 9.70 -12.92
C ALA A 196 -0.11 9.21 -13.29
N GLY A 197 0.18 7.91 -13.10
CA GLY A 197 1.42 7.28 -13.52
C GLY A 197 1.56 7.09 -15.04
N MET A 198 0.47 7.20 -15.80
CA MET A 198 0.42 6.99 -17.25
C MET A 198 0.42 8.31 -18.04
N ILE A 199 0.72 9.44 -17.39
CA ILE A 199 0.89 10.73 -18.07
C ILE A 199 2.01 10.60 -19.11
N ASN A 200 1.72 10.95 -20.36
CA ASN A 200 2.67 10.85 -21.45
C ASN A 200 3.80 11.89 -21.29
N THR A 201 4.98 11.42 -20.88
CA THR A 201 6.18 12.24 -20.69
C THR A 201 6.62 12.98 -21.94
N ALA A 202 6.44 12.37 -23.12
CA ALA A 202 6.82 12.98 -24.40
C ALA A 202 5.87 14.13 -24.77
N THR A 203 4.56 13.96 -24.57
CA THR A 203 3.57 14.99 -24.87
C THR A 203 3.66 16.18 -23.92
N TYR A 204 3.88 15.93 -22.63
CA TYR A 204 3.86 16.98 -21.60
C TYR A 204 5.26 17.44 -21.15
N SER A 205 6.31 17.02 -21.85
CA SER A 205 7.73 17.26 -21.50
C SER A 205 8.03 17.01 -20.01
N SER A 206 7.32 16.06 -19.41
CA SER A 206 7.39 15.75 -17.99
C SER A 206 8.46 14.70 -17.74
N ASN A 207 9.15 14.78 -16.60
CA ASN A 207 10.10 13.74 -16.19
C ASN A 207 9.48 12.75 -15.19
N HIS A 208 10.14 11.61 -14.97
CA HIS A 208 9.64 10.57 -14.05
C HIS A 208 9.47 11.07 -12.61
N PHE A 209 10.33 11.99 -12.16
CA PHE A 209 10.21 12.59 -10.84
C PHE A 209 8.91 13.39 -10.69
N GLN A 210 8.56 14.21 -11.70
CA GLN A 210 7.32 14.98 -11.73
C GLN A 210 6.08 14.08 -11.74
N ILE A 211 6.11 12.96 -12.48
CA ILE A 211 5.01 11.99 -12.47
C ILE A 211 4.81 11.41 -11.07
N HIS A 212 5.88 11.00 -10.39
CA HIS A 212 5.78 10.50 -9.02
C HIS A 212 5.33 11.59 -8.03
N LEU A 213 5.67 12.85 -8.27
CA LEU A 213 5.15 13.98 -7.48
C LEU A 213 3.63 14.13 -7.64
N VAL A 214 3.11 14.04 -8.88
CA VAL A 214 1.66 14.07 -9.15
C VAL A 214 0.96 12.90 -8.49
N GLN A 215 1.51 11.69 -8.61
CA GLN A 215 1.02 10.49 -7.93
C GLN A 215 0.96 10.68 -6.41
N LEU A 216 1.96 11.34 -5.81
CA LEU A 216 1.96 11.65 -4.39
C LEU A 216 0.85 12.63 -4.01
N VAL A 217 0.63 13.68 -4.80
CA VAL A 217 -0.45 14.64 -4.55
C VAL A 217 -1.80 13.92 -4.59
N VAL A 218 -1.99 13.02 -5.56
CA VAL A 218 -3.19 12.17 -5.66
C VAL A 218 -3.36 11.30 -4.42
N VAL A 219 -2.33 10.54 -4.02
CA VAL A 219 -2.41 9.70 -2.80
C VAL A 219 -2.70 10.54 -1.58
N GLY A 220 -2.07 11.71 -1.45
CA GLY A 220 -2.27 12.60 -0.33
C GLY A 220 -3.69 13.16 -0.25
N MET A 221 -4.28 13.53 -1.37
CA MET A 221 -5.69 13.93 -1.42
C MET A 221 -6.62 12.77 -1.02
N VAL A 222 -6.38 11.56 -1.53
CA VAL A 222 -7.19 10.38 -1.18
C VAL A 222 -7.07 10.05 0.30
N ILE A 223 -5.85 10.05 0.86
CA ILE A 223 -5.61 9.82 2.30
C ILE A 223 -6.30 10.92 3.11
N LEU A 224 -6.17 12.19 2.73
CA LEU A 224 -6.78 13.32 3.44
C LEU A 224 -8.30 13.18 3.51
N ILE A 225 -8.95 12.93 2.37
CA ILE A 225 -10.41 12.77 2.31
C ILE A 225 -10.83 11.54 3.13
N SER A 226 -10.09 10.44 3.02
CA SER A 226 -10.37 9.21 3.78
C SER A 226 -10.20 9.38 5.30
N SER A 227 -9.36 10.31 5.75
CA SER A 227 -9.16 10.59 7.19
C SER A 227 -10.44 11.05 7.89
N PHE A 228 -11.41 11.59 7.14
CA PHE A 228 -12.73 11.94 7.67
C PHE A 228 -13.62 10.73 7.92
N PHE A 229 -13.21 9.55 7.45
CA PHE A 229 -13.91 8.27 7.55
C PHE A 229 -13.04 7.19 8.25
N ASP A 230 -12.22 7.57 9.23
CA ASP A 230 -11.30 6.69 9.96
C ASP A 230 -10.21 6.03 9.11
N PHE A 231 -9.82 6.69 7.99
CA PHE A 231 -8.88 6.18 6.98
C PHE A 231 -9.36 4.88 6.31
N PHE A 232 -8.78 4.53 5.17
CA PHE A 232 -9.01 3.25 4.49
C PHE A 232 -7.71 2.45 4.44
N SER A 233 -7.82 1.16 4.12
CA SER A 233 -6.67 0.25 4.02
C SER A 233 -5.95 0.44 2.69
N PHE A 234 -5.21 1.55 2.54
CA PHE A 234 -4.52 1.89 1.30
C PHE A 234 -3.40 0.92 0.91
N HIS A 235 -2.96 0.05 1.83
CA HIS A 235 -2.03 -1.05 1.56
C HIS A 235 -2.41 -2.28 2.41
N LEU A 236 -2.35 -3.49 1.82
CA LEU A 236 -2.77 -4.74 2.47
C LEU A 236 -1.98 -5.10 3.74
N ALA A 237 -0.76 -4.59 3.88
CA ALA A 237 0.06 -4.78 5.08
C ALA A 237 -0.63 -4.27 6.35
N PHE A 238 -1.37 -3.15 6.31
CA PHE A 238 -1.99 -2.57 7.50
C PHE A 238 -3.09 -3.44 8.12
N PRO A 239 -4.13 -3.88 7.39
CA PRO A 239 -5.14 -4.76 7.98
C PRO A 239 -4.55 -6.12 8.41
N MET A 240 -3.50 -6.61 7.75
CA MET A 240 -2.76 -7.79 8.19
C MET A 240 -2.07 -7.56 9.55
N ILE A 241 -1.38 -6.42 9.71
CA ILE A 241 -0.74 -6.03 10.97
C ILE A 241 -1.81 -5.88 12.07
N GLU A 242 -2.92 -5.20 11.80
CA GLU A 242 -4.01 -5.05 12.77
C GLU A 242 -4.55 -6.41 13.23
N LEU A 243 -4.73 -7.36 12.31
CA LEU A 243 -5.15 -8.71 12.66
C LEU A 243 -4.10 -9.45 13.50
N ILE A 244 -2.81 -9.34 13.17
CA ILE A 244 -1.71 -9.93 13.96
C ILE A 244 -1.74 -9.39 15.39
N ILE A 245 -1.83 -8.06 15.55
CA ILE A 245 -1.87 -7.42 16.86
C ILE A 245 -3.12 -7.83 17.64
N LYS A 246 -4.29 -7.86 16.99
CA LYS A 246 -5.54 -8.29 17.62
C LYS A 246 -5.47 -9.76 18.04
N SER A 247 -4.85 -10.61 17.24
CA SER A 247 -4.63 -12.03 17.56
C SER A 247 -3.75 -12.17 18.81
N ILE A 248 -2.61 -11.47 18.86
CA ILE A 248 -1.74 -11.45 20.04
C ILE A 248 -2.50 -11.00 21.29
N ALA A 249 -3.29 -9.92 21.18
CA ALA A 249 -4.10 -9.42 22.29
C ALA A 249 -5.16 -10.44 22.73
N TYR A 250 -5.87 -11.08 21.78
CA TYR A 250 -6.90 -12.07 22.07
C TYR A 250 -6.35 -13.32 22.77
N PHE A 251 -5.20 -13.83 22.35
CA PHE A 251 -4.58 -15.00 22.97
C PHE A 251 -4.01 -14.75 24.37
N LYS A 252 -3.70 -13.49 24.71
CA LYS A 252 -3.28 -13.08 26.06
C LYS A 252 -4.42 -13.00 27.07
N LEU A 253 -5.69 -12.97 26.63
CA LEU A 253 -6.84 -12.88 27.53
C LEU A 253 -7.07 -14.18 28.30
N GLU A 254 -7.71 -14.09 29.46
CA GLU A 254 -8.23 -15.25 30.18
C GLU A 254 -9.43 -15.89 29.45
N LYS A 255 -9.71 -17.17 29.71
CA LYS A 255 -10.74 -17.95 28.99
C LYS A 255 -12.12 -17.27 29.01
N ASN A 256 -12.55 -16.75 30.15
CA ASN A 256 -13.85 -16.07 30.30
C ASN A 256 -13.90 -14.74 29.51
N GLN A 257 -12.79 -14.00 29.46
CA GLN A 257 -12.68 -12.77 28.69
C GLN A 257 -12.62 -13.04 27.18
N ARG A 258 -12.01 -14.14 26.74
CA ARG A 258 -11.97 -14.55 25.32
C ARG A 258 -13.36 -14.79 24.75
N ILE A 259 -14.22 -15.50 25.49
CA ILE A 259 -15.60 -15.78 25.06
C ILE A 259 -16.33 -14.47 24.75
N ASN A 260 -16.16 -13.45 25.60
CA ASN A 260 -16.77 -12.15 25.41
C ASN A 260 -16.18 -11.36 24.24
N GLN A 261 -14.93 -11.63 23.83
CA GLN A 261 -14.26 -10.95 22.73
C GLN A 261 -14.32 -11.68 21.39
N ILE A 262 -14.82 -12.91 21.33
CA ILE A 262 -14.79 -13.73 20.10
C ILE A 262 -15.47 -13.04 18.91
N LYS A 263 -16.60 -12.37 19.14
CA LYS A 263 -17.32 -11.61 18.11
C LYS A 263 -16.49 -10.45 17.55
N SER A 264 -15.80 -9.72 18.42
CA SER A 264 -14.89 -8.63 18.03
C SER A 264 -13.69 -9.16 17.23
N TYR A 265 -13.15 -10.31 17.63
CA TYR A 265 -12.04 -10.96 16.93
C TYR A 265 -12.46 -11.44 15.53
N MET A 266 -13.59 -12.15 15.41
CA MET A 266 -14.14 -12.59 14.12
C MET A 266 -14.52 -11.43 13.21
N MET A 267 -14.97 -10.30 13.77
CA MET A 267 -15.23 -9.09 12.99
C MET A 267 -13.96 -8.55 12.32
N GLN A 268 -12.79 -8.65 12.96
CA GLN A 268 -11.53 -8.23 12.33
C GLN A 268 -11.11 -9.15 11.19
N TRP A 269 -11.34 -10.46 11.32
CA TRP A 269 -11.18 -11.40 10.20
C TRP A 269 -12.09 -11.05 9.01
N ALA A 270 -13.36 -10.73 9.28
CA ALA A 270 -14.30 -10.32 8.24
C ALA A 270 -13.85 -9.02 7.54
N LYS A 271 -13.38 -8.02 8.31
CA LYS A 271 -12.81 -6.78 7.75
C LYS A 271 -11.60 -7.04 6.87
N LEU A 272 -10.66 -7.90 7.29
CA LEU A 272 -9.52 -8.29 6.48
C LEU A 272 -9.96 -8.94 5.16
N LEU A 273 -10.91 -9.87 5.22
CA LEU A 273 -11.43 -10.56 4.03
C LEU A 273 -12.02 -9.57 3.04
N VAL A 274 -12.83 -8.60 3.51
CA VAL A 274 -13.38 -7.53 2.67
C VAL A 274 -12.26 -6.75 1.97
N VAL A 275 -11.22 -6.34 2.70
CA VAL A 275 -10.11 -5.59 2.12
C VAL A 275 -9.34 -6.43 1.11
N ILE A 276 -9.12 -7.73 1.36
CA ILE A 276 -8.49 -8.65 0.40
C ILE A 276 -9.32 -8.74 -0.88
N VAL A 277 -10.63 -8.98 -0.76
CA VAL A 277 -11.54 -9.09 -1.91
C VAL A 277 -11.51 -7.80 -2.73
N PHE A 278 -11.62 -6.64 -2.10
CA PHE A 278 -11.54 -5.35 -2.80
C PHE A 278 -10.17 -5.09 -3.41
N SER A 279 -9.08 -5.43 -2.72
CA SER A 279 -7.72 -5.29 -3.23
C SER A 279 -7.43 -6.21 -4.43
N VAL A 280 -8.26 -7.23 -4.67
CA VAL A 280 -8.15 -8.12 -5.83
C VAL A 280 -9.11 -7.72 -6.95
N LEU A 281 -10.40 -7.57 -6.65
CA LEU A 281 -11.44 -7.35 -7.66
C LEU A 281 -11.34 -5.96 -8.29
N ILE A 282 -11.23 -4.90 -7.47
CA ILE A 282 -11.23 -3.52 -7.96
C ILE A 282 -10.09 -3.23 -8.97
N PRO A 283 -8.81 -3.57 -8.71
CA PRO A 283 -7.75 -3.32 -9.70
C PRO A 283 -7.95 -4.11 -10.99
N ILE A 284 -8.50 -5.32 -10.93
CA ILE A 284 -8.82 -6.14 -12.11
C ILE A 284 -9.93 -5.49 -12.93
N ASP A 285 -11.03 -5.11 -12.29
CA ASP A 285 -12.18 -4.50 -12.94
C ASP A 285 -11.80 -3.19 -13.63
N ILE A 286 -11.01 -2.34 -12.97
CA ILE A 286 -10.52 -1.08 -13.55
C ILE A 286 -9.57 -1.35 -14.73
N ALA A 287 -8.66 -2.31 -14.62
CA ALA A 287 -7.76 -2.67 -15.73
C ALA A 287 -8.54 -3.18 -16.95
N LEU A 288 -9.50 -4.08 -16.74
CA LEU A 288 -10.36 -4.62 -17.80
C LEU A 288 -11.25 -3.52 -18.42
N ALA A 289 -11.84 -2.63 -17.61
CA ALA A 289 -12.60 -1.50 -18.11
C ALA A 289 -11.73 -0.58 -19.00
N THR A 290 -10.49 -0.34 -18.58
CA THR A 290 -9.50 0.45 -19.36
C THR A 290 -9.21 -0.20 -20.71
N VAL A 291 -9.01 -1.52 -20.73
CA VAL A 291 -8.81 -2.29 -21.98
C VAL A 291 -10.07 -2.26 -22.85
N ALA A 292 -11.26 -2.38 -22.27
CA ALA A 292 -12.52 -2.32 -23.01
C ALA A 292 -12.72 -0.94 -23.67
N ILE A 293 -12.44 0.14 -22.94
CA ILE A 293 -12.46 1.51 -23.47
C ILE A 293 -11.49 1.64 -24.63
N LYS A 294 -10.26 1.12 -24.49
CA LYS A 294 -9.24 1.10 -25.55
C LYS A 294 -9.75 0.42 -26.83
N ILE A 295 -10.31 -0.79 -26.69
CA ILE A 295 -10.85 -1.56 -27.82
C ILE A 295 -11.95 -0.75 -28.53
N LYS A 296 -12.82 -0.09 -27.77
CA LYS A 296 -13.95 0.68 -28.31
C LYS A 296 -13.50 1.97 -29.00
N THR A 297 -12.51 2.67 -28.46
CA THR A 297 -12.06 3.97 -28.99
C THR A 297 -10.97 3.86 -30.05
N GLY A 298 -10.31 2.71 -30.18
CA GLY A 298 -9.10 2.57 -31.01
C GLY A 298 -7.90 3.36 -30.45
N GLY A 299 -7.99 3.84 -29.21
CA GLY A 299 -6.94 4.64 -28.59
C GLY A 299 -5.66 3.85 -28.34
N ILE A 300 -4.51 4.51 -28.48
CA ILE A 300 -3.22 3.94 -28.07
C ILE A 300 -2.99 4.32 -26.61
N ILE A 301 -3.10 3.34 -25.71
CA ILE A 301 -2.63 3.50 -24.34
C ILE A 301 -1.12 3.28 -24.35
N SER A 302 -0.34 4.35 -24.16
CA SER A 302 1.09 4.25 -23.89
C SER A 302 1.27 3.74 -22.47
N VAL A 303 1.57 2.45 -22.32
CA VAL A 303 2.01 1.90 -21.02
C VAL A 303 3.53 1.90 -21.08
N SER A 304 4.16 2.97 -20.60
CA SER A 304 5.62 3.11 -20.49
C SER A 304 6.17 2.29 -19.34
#